data_AF-A0A1B6KWW7-F1
#
_entry.id   AF-A0A1B6KWW7-F1
#
_cell.length_a   1.000
_cell.length_b   1.000
_cell.length_c   1.000
_cell.angle_alpha   90.00
_cell.angle_beta   90.00
_cell.angle_gamma   90.00
#
_symmetry.space_group_name_H-M   'P 1'
#
loop_
_entity.id
_entity.type
_entity.pdbx_description
1 polymer ?
#
loop_
_entity_poly.entity_id
_entity_poly.type
_entity_poly.pdbx_seq_one_letter_code
_entity_poly.pdbx_strand_id
1 'polypeptide(L)'
;MEKQIMKEPFNLEKYLTDSLSLQVNATAPTRNMYPFTPEDPYLKFESQDPLAILGELSFGKPREISEDNIGTPIQEFFRGVNVFITGGTGFVGKLLTEKLIRSVPHLGHIYLLIRDKRGKTSQDRFDLLLQDKVFSRMKAEVPNYLGKITVVSGDISEPGLSLSAADRELLLDRVHVVFHGAADVRLIEPLRIALASNVLGSQRVLELAKE
;
A
#
# COMPACT_ATOMS: atom_id res chain seq x y z
N MET A 1 -4.81 -44.87 25.61
CA MET A 1 -4.83 -44.71 24.14
C MET A 1 -5.73 -43.52 23.84
N GLU A 2 -5.19 -42.31 23.91
CA GLU A 2 -5.95 -41.09 23.64
C GLU A 2 -6.20 -41.00 22.13
N LYS A 3 -7.48 -40.95 21.74
CA LYS A 3 -7.86 -40.64 20.36
C LYS A 3 -7.45 -39.20 20.11
N GLN A 4 -6.37 -39.02 19.36
CA GLN A 4 -5.99 -37.75 18.78
C GLN A 4 -7.11 -37.35 17.81
N ILE A 5 -8.02 -36.48 18.29
CA ILE A 5 -9.03 -35.86 17.43
C ILE A 5 -8.24 -34.94 16.50
N MET A 6 -7.91 -35.44 15.31
CA MET A 6 -7.50 -34.57 14.21
C MET A 6 -8.71 -33.71 13.87
N LYS A 7 -8.84 -32.55 14.53
CA LYS A 7 -9.76 -31.51 14.08
C LYS A 7 -9.38 -31.20 12.64
N GLU A 8 -10.33 -31.33 11.72
CA GLU A 8 -10.14 -30.82 10.37
C GLU A 8 -9.57 -29.39 10.47
N PRO A 9 -8.54 -29.05 9.69
CA PRO A 9 -7.99 -27.71 9.70
C PRO A 9 -9.11 -26.71 9.43
N PHE A 10 -9.14 -25.63 10.21
CA PHE A 10 -10.16 -24.60 10.10
C PHE A 10 -10.16 -24.02 8.69
N ASN A 11 -11.18 -24.35 7.89
CA ASN A 11 -11.27 -23.93 6.50
C ASN A 11 -12.03 -22.60 6.40
N LEU A 12 -11.27 -21.51 6.25
CA LEU A 12 -11.78 -20.14 6.11
C LEU A 12 -12.63 -19.95 4.84
N GLU A 13 -12.42 -20.74 3.78
CA GLU A 13 -13.17 -20.60 2.53
C GLU A 13 -14.65 -20.94 2.71
N LYS A 14 -14.98 -21.83 3.66
CA LYS A 14 -16.38 -22.16 4.01
C LYS A 14 -17.17 -20.93 4.49
N TYR A 15 -16.50 -19.88 4.96
CA TYR A 15 -17.11 -18.65 5.47
C TYR A 15 -17.22 -17.54 4.42
N LEU A 16 -16.67 -17.73 3.22
CA LEU A 16 -16.81 -16.77 2.11
C LEU A 16 -18.23 -16.74 1.53
N THR A 17 -18.96 -17.85 1.66
CA THR A 17 -20.37 -17.96 1.28
C THR A 17 -21.32 -17.60 2.42
N ASP A 18 -20.79 -17.33 3.62
CA ASP A 18 -21.60 -17.09 4.80
C ASP A 18 -22.30 -15.72 4.71
N SER A 19 -23.59 -15.71 5.02
CA SER A 19 -24.43 -14.51 4.99
C SER A 19 -24.31 -13.68 6.26
N LEU A 20 -23.38 -14.00 7.17
CA LEU A 20 -23.01 -13.19 8.32
C LEU A 20 -22.56 -11.79 7.86
N SER A 21 -23.55 -10.93 7.72
CA SER A 21 -23.34 -9.50 7.67
C SER A 21 -23.03 -9.07 9.10
N LEU A 22 -21.86 -8.46 9.30
CA LEU A 22 -21.62 -7.64 10.47
C LEU A 22 -22.52 -6.40 10.31
N GLN A 23 -23.84 -6.58 10.45
CA GLN A 23 -24.76 -5.48 10.64
C GLN A 23 -24.54 -4.95 12.05
N VAL A 24 -23.43 -4.23 12.22
CA VAL A 24 -23.43 -3.18 13.22
C VAL A 24 -24.48 -2.17 12.75
N ASN A 25 -25.46 -1.87 13.59
CA ASN A 25 -26.34 -0.72 13.44
C ASN A 25 -25.47 0.55 13.49
N ALA A 26 -24.73 0.80 12.43
CA ALA A 26 -23.83 1.93 12.30
C ALA A 26 -24.58 3.05 11.59
N THR A 27 -25.64 3.53 12.23
CA THR A 27 -25.97 4.95 12.19
C THR A 27 -25.02 5.75 13.10
N ALA A 28 -23.73 5.42 13.08
CA ALA A 28 -22.72 6.35 13.55
C ALA A 28 -22.41 7.24 12.33
N PRO A 29 -22.75 8.54 12.36
CA PRO A 29 -22.43 9.41 11.26
C PRO A 29 -20.91 9.41 11.09
N THR A 30 -20.42 9.01 9.91
CA THR A 30 -19.06 9.37 9.47
C THR A 30 -18.96 10.87 9.16
N ARG A 31 -20.09 11.57 9.23
CA ARG A 31 -20.18 13.02 9.30
C ARG A 31 -19.70 13.46 10.67
N ASN A 32 -18.87 14.50 10.74
CA ASN A 32 -18.39 15.00 12.03
C ASN A 32 -19.55 15.10 13.02
N MET A 33 -19.36 14.51 14.19
CA MET A 33 -20.35 14.51 15.28
C MET A 33 -20.73 15.96 15.66
N TYR A 34 -19.84 16.90 15.38
CA TYR A 34 -20.06 18.33 15.38
C TYR A 34 -19.81 18.88 13.98
N PRO A 35 -20.80 19.46 13.29
CA PRO A 35 -20.55 20.14 12.02
C PRO A 35 -19.51 21.25 12.25
N PHE A 36 -18.58 21.41 11.30
CA PHE A 36 -17.60 22.49 11.41
C PHE A 36 -18.34 23.83 11.46
N THR A 37 -18.04 24.66 12.45
CA THR A 37 -18.53 26.03 12.54
C THR A 37 -17.53 26.98 11.88
N PRO A 38 -17.93 28.12 11.30
CA PRO A 38 -17.00 29.06 10.66
C PRO A 38 -15.82 29.52 11.54
N GLU A 39 -15.97 29.40 12.87
CA GLU A 39 -14.97 29.73 13.89
C GLU A 39 -13.98 28.60 14.17
N ASP A 40 -14.18 27.42 13.57
CA ASP A 40 -13.32 26.27 13.82
C ASP A 40 -11.87 26.57 13.42
N PRO A 41 -10.91 26.41 14.34
CA PRO A 41 -9.52 26.77 14.11
C PRO A 41 -8.86 25.90 13.03
N TYR A 42 -9.50 24.79 12.62
CA TYR A 42 -9.02 23.92 11.55
C TYR A 42 -9.35 24.44 10.15
N LEU A 43 -10.44 25.21 9.98
CA LEU A 43 -10.86 25.75 8.68
C LEU A 43 -9.79 26.67 8.07
N LYS A 44 -9.02 27.37 8.93
CA LYS A 44 -7.91 28.22 8.46
C LYS A 44 -6.83 27.44 7.71
N PHE A 45 -6.72 26.14 7.94
CA PHE A 45 -5.74 25.27 7.27
C PHE A 45 -6.30 24.57 6.04
N GLU A 46 -7.63 24.53 5.86
CA GLU A 46 -8.27 23.80 4.76
C GLU A 46 -7.94 24.39 3.39
N SER A 47 -7.77 25.72 3.33
CA SER A 47 -7.38 26.46 2.13
C SER A 47 -5.87 26.67 1.99
N GLN A 48 -5.09 26.34 3.02
CA GLN A 48 -3.64 26.55 3.00
C GLN A 48 -2.93 25.34 2.39
N ASP A 49 -1.81 25.61 1.70
CA ASP A 49 -0.96 24.54 1.21
C ASP A 49 -0.35 23.77 2.40
N PRO A 50 -0.57 22.44 2.53
CA PRO A 50 0.04 21.64 3.58
C PRO A 50 1.57 21.78 3.64
N LEU A 51 2.23 21.96 2.50
CA LEU A 51 3.69 22.16 2.46
C LEU A 51 4.07 23.54 3.02
N ALA A 52 3.26 24.57 2.76
CA ALA A 52 3.48 25.90 3.33
C ALA A 52 3.25 25.91 4.85
N ILE A 53 2.24 25.18 5.35
CA ILE A 53 2.00 25.01 6.80
C ILE A 53 3.23 24.37 7.46
N LEU A 54 3.83 23.37 6.80
CA LEU A 54 5.03 22.69 7.29
C LEU A 54 6.32 23.49 7.10
N GLY A 55 6.26 24.66 6.45
CA GLY A 55 7.43 25.46 6.10
C GLY A 55 8.29 24.85 4.97
N GLU A 56 7.80 23.83 4.27
CA GLU A 56 8.45 23.22 3.11
C GLU A 56 8.21 24.05 1.85
N LEU A 57 8.78 25.26 1.81
CA LEU A 57 8.61 26.23 0.71
C LEU A 57 9.55 25.97 -0.49
N SER A 58 10.57 25.14 -0.31
CA SER A 58 11.47 24.71 -1.38
C SER A 58 12.04 23.34 -1.04
N PHE A 59 12.14 22.47 -2.06
CA PHE A 59 12.82 21.19 -1.92
C PHE A 59 14.28 21.32 -2.33
N GLY A 60 15.11 20.43 -1.79
CA GLY A 60 16.54 20.42 -2.13
C GLY A 60 16.78 20.21 -3.63
N LYS A 61 17.98 20.55 -4.09
CA LYS A 61 18.43 20.19 -5.45
C LYS A 61 18.36 18.66 -5.63
N PRO A 62 18.14 18.17 -6.87
CA PRO A 62 18.26 16.75 -7.18
C PRO A 62 19.55 16.18 -6.59
N ARG A 63 19.44 15.07 -5.87
CA ARG A 63 20.58 14.43 -5.21
C ARG A 63 21.02 13.22 -6.01
N GLU A 64 22.18 13.31 -6.64
CA GLU A 64 22.92 12.13 -7.08
C GLU A 64 23.90 11.76 -5.98
N ILE A 65 23.73 10.57 -5.43
CA ILE A 65 24.62 10.01 -4.41
C ILE A 65 25.45 8.95 -5.11
N SER A 66 26.78 9.05 -5.02
CA SER A 66 27.69 8.05 -5.61
C SER A 66 27.40 6.65 -5.06
N GLU A 67 27.56 5.63 -5.90
CA GLU A 67 27.50 4.22 -5.50
C GLU A 67 28.52 3.89 -4.39
N ASP A 68 29.68 4.54 -4.42
CA ASP A 68 30.76 4.35 -3.45
C ASP A 68 30.45 4.96 -2.07
N ASN A 69 29.39 5.76 -1.96
CA ASN A 69 29.03 6.36 -0.68
C ASN A 69 28.38 5.33 0.24
N ILE A 70 28.93 5.16 1.44
CA ILE A 70 28.37 4.30 2.47
C ILE A 70 27.20 5.03 3.13
N GLY A 71 26.01 4.47 2.98
CA GLY A 71 24.79 4.96 3.58
C GLY A 71 24.61 4.53 5.04
N THR A 72 23.48 4.95 5.61
CA THR A 72 22.98 4.44 6.89
C THR A 72 22.71 2.94 6.84
N PRO A 73 22.63 2.23 7.98
CA PRO A 73 22.33 0.79 7.99
C PRO A 73 21.05 0.41 7.23
N ILE A 74 20.02 1.27 7.26
CA ILE A 74 18.77 1.06 6.51
C ILE A 74 19.01 1.21 5.01
N GLN A 75 19.78 2.21 4.59
CA GLN A 75 20.11 2.40 3.17
C GLN A 75 20.93 1.24 2.63
N GLU A 76 21.89 0.72 3.41
CA GLU A 76 22.68 -0.44 3.03
C GLU A 76 21.85 -1.73 2.97
N PHE A 77 20.91 -1.93 3.90
CA PHE A 77 20.00 -3.07 3.83
C PHE A 77 19.18 -3.08 2.53
N PHE A 78 18.73 -1.92 2.07
CA PHE A 78 17.92 -1.80 0.85
C PHE A 78 18.74 -1.53 -0.43
N ARG A 79 20.08 -1.57 -0.37
CA ARG A 79 20.93 -1.36 -1.54
C ARG A 79 20.73 -2.49 -2.56
N GLY A 80 20.35 -2.14 -3.78
CA GLY A 80 20.02 -3.09 -4.85
C GLY A 80 18.78 -3.95 -4.57
N VAL A 81 18.07 -3.69 -3.48
CA VAL A 81 16.90 -4.50 -3.07
C VAL A 81 15.69 -4.06 -3.86
N ASN A 82 15.01 -5.04 -4.46
CA ASN A 82 13.70 -4.84 -5.05
C ASN A 82 12.60 -5.20 -4.05
N VAL A 83 11.61 -4.32 -3.94
CA VAL A 83 10.52 -4.44 -2.97
C VAL A 83 9.19 -4.61 -3.66
N PHE A 84 8.33 -5.46 -3.11
CA PHE A 84 6.92 -5.57 -3.51
C PHE A 84 6.04 -4.95 -2.45
N ILE A 85 5.20 -3.99 -2.83
CA ILE A 85 4.33 -3.26 -1.91
C ILE A 85 2.88 -3.51 -2.28
N THR A 86 2.10 -4.01 -1.31
CA THR A 86 0.64 -4.03 -1.40
C THR A 86 0.06 -2.92 -0.53
N GLY A 87 -1.02 -2.31 -0.97
CA GLY A 87 -1.64 -1.18 -0.25
C GLY A 87 -0.92 0.15 -0.48
N GLY A 88 -0.10 0.23 -1.53
CA GLY A 88 0.66 1.43 -1.90
C GLY A 88 -0.19 2.68 -2.16
N THR A 89 -1.45 2.51 -2.57
CA THR A 89 -2.38 3.64 -2.76
C THR A 89 -3.02 4.13 -1.46
N GLY A 90 -2.79 3.44 -0.34
CA GLY A 90 -3.32 3.79 0.98
C GLY A 90 -2.51 4.91 1.65
N PHE A 91 -2.97 5.36 2.82
CA PHE A 91 -2.34 6.45 3.56
C PHE A 91 -0.88 6.16 3.93
N VAL A 92 -0.61 5.00 4.53
CA VAL A 92 0.75 4.60 4.92
C VAL A 92 1.55 4.12 3.71
N GLY A 93 0.94 3.37 2.79
CA GLY A 93 1.64 2.79 1.63
C GLY A 93 2.23 3.84 0.68
N LYS A 94 1.54 4.97 0.48
CA LYS A 94 2.05 6.06 -0.37
C LYS A 94 3.26 6.74 0.26
N LEU A 95 3.23 6.91 1.59
CA LEU A 95 4.34 7.46 2.36
C LEU A 95 5.55 6.52 2.33
N LEU A 96 5.31 5.21 2.46
CA LEU A 96 6.38 4.20 2.33
C LEU A 96 7.05 4.28 0.94
N THR A 97 6.24 4.35 -0.12
CA THR A 97 6.74 4.45 -1.50
C THR A 97 7.57 5.72 -1.69
N GLU A 98 7.04 6.87 -1.28
CA GLU A 98 7.76 8.16 -1.30
C GLU A 98 9.09 8.08 -0.56
N LYS A 99 9.04 7.53 0.66
CA LYS A 99 10.17 7.51 1.58
C LYS A 99 11.29 6.60 1.09
N LEU A 100 10.95 5.43 0.57
CA LEU A 100 11.92 4.49 -0.01
C LEU A 100 12.65 5.12 -1.19
N ILE A 101 11.91 5.70 -2.14
CA ILE A 101 12.52 6.33 -3.33
C ILE A 101 13.43 7.49 -2.94
N ARG A 102 12.98 8.37 -2.04
CA ARG A 102 13.73 9.57 -1.67
C ARG A 102 14.89 9.29 -0.72
N SER A 103 14.71 8.36 0.22
CA SER A 103 15.67 8.16 1.33
C SER A 103 16.61 6.98 1.10
N VAL A 104 16.34 6.09 0.14
CA VAL A 104 17.22 4.99 -0.25
C VAL A 104 17.71 5.23 -1.68
N PRO A 105 18.86 5.89 -1.86
CA PRO A 105 19.33 6.33 -3.18
C PRO A 105 19.57 5.15 -4.13
N HIS A 106 20.07 4.05 -3.57
CA HIS A 106 20.49 2.85 -4.30
C HIS A 106 19.48 1.72 -4.19
N LEU A 107 18.20 2.04 -3.95
CA LEU A 107 17.11 1.07 -4.03
C LEU A 107 17.05 0.47 -5.43
N GLY A 108 16.87 -0.85 -5.53
CA GLY A 108 16.76 -1.54 -6.81
C GLY A 108 15.49 -1.12 -7.55
N HIS A 109 14.33 -1.62 -7.11
CA HIS A 109 13.05 -1.36 -7.78
C HIS A 109 11.86 -1.51 -6.83
N ILE A 110 10.76 -0.81 -7.11
CA ILE A 110 9.48 -0.95 -6.42
C ILE A 110 8.46 -1.56 -7.36
N TYR A 111 7.91 -2.72 -6.99
CA TYR A 111 6.74 -3.31 -7.61
C TYR A 111 5.51 -2.97 -6.76
N LEU A 112 4.57 -2.21 -7.33
CA LEU A 112 3.43 -1.68 -6.59
C LEU A 112 2.15 -2.40 -7.02
N LEU A 113 1.58 -3.22 -6.14
CA LEU A 113 0.30 -3.87 -6.40
C LEU A 113 -0.83 -2.85 -6.33
N ILE A 114 -1.50 -2.64 -7.45
CA ILE A 114 -2.67 -1.78 -7.55
C ILE A 114 -3.77 -2.60 -8.21
N ARG A 115 -4.97 -2.55 -7.62
CA ARG A 115 -6.17 -3.15 -8.23
C ARG A 115 -6.87 -2.17 -9.16
N ASP A 116 -7.52 -2.69 -10.18
CA ASP A 116 -8.54 -1.93 -10.91
C ASP A 116 -9.71 -1.62 -9.98
N LYS A 117 -10.24 -0.39 -10.04
CA LYS A 117 -11.35 0.00 -9.15
C LYS A 117 -12.15 1.16 -9.72
N ARG A 118 -13.48 1.06 -9.65
CA ARG A 118 -14.43 2.13 -10.05
C ARG A 118 -14.20 2.62 -11.49
N GLY A 119 -13.98 1.69 -12.43
CA GLY A 119 -13.76 2.00 -13.84
C GLY A 119 -12.40 2.63 -14.14
N LYS A 120 -11.47 2.68 -13.18
CA LYS A 120 -10.09 3.11 -13.38
C LYS A 120 -9.17 1.92 -13.39
N THR A 121 -8.27 1.89 -14.37
CA THR A 121 -7.20 0.89 -14.45
C THR A 121 -6.17 1.12 -13.36
N SER A 122 -5.34 0.12 -13.10
CA SER A 122 -4.23 0.20 -12.16
C SER A 122 -3.24 1.31 -12.51
N GLN A 123 -3.03 1.55 -13.81
CA GLN A 123 -2.21 2.66 -14.29
C GLN A 123 -2.86 4.02 -14.03
N ASP A 124 -4.16 4.20 -14.34
CA ASP A 124 -4.87 5.46 -14.06
C ASP A 124 -4.83 5.81 -12.57
N ARG A 125 -4.92 4.78 -11.71
CA ARG A 125 -4.85 4.94 -10.26
C ARG A 125 -3.45 5.29 -9.79
N PHE A 126 -2.41 4.77 -10.43
CA PHE A 126 -1.02 5.14 -10.17
C PHE A 126 -0.74 6.59 -10.57
N ASP A 127 -1.19 7.01 -11.75
CA ASP A 127 -0.99 8.37 -12.23
C ASP A 127 -1.68 9.37 -11.30
N LEU A 128 -2.90 9.05 -10.83
CA LEU A 128 -3.61 9.84 -9.82
C LEU A 128 -2.89 9.83 -8.46
N LEU A 129 -2.33 8.69 -8.04
CA LEU A 129 -1.57 8.60 -6.79
C LEU A 129 -0.40 9.58 -6.80
N LEU A 130 0.35 9.64 -7.90
CA LEU A 130 1.51 10.53 -8.04
C LEU A 130 1.13 12.02 -8.03
N GLN A 131 -0.13 12.39 -8.28
CA GLN A 131 -0.58 13.79 -8.18
C GLN A 131 -0.68 14.29 -6.73
N ASP A 132 -0.65 13.40 -5.74
CA ASP A 132 -0.69 13.77 -4.33
C ASP A 132 0.56 14.58 -3.93
N LYS A 133 0.35 15.67 -3.17
CA LYS A 133 1.41 16.58 -2.70
C LYS A 133 2.50 15.90 -1.88
N VAL A 134 2.20 14.73 -1.29
CA VAL A 134 3.19 13.92 -0.58
C VAL A 134 4.41 13.58 -1.46
N PHE A 135 4.20 13.41 -2.77
CA PHE A 135 5.28 13.06 -3.71
C PHE A 135 6.06 14.28 -4.22
N SER A 136 5.63 15.51 -3.92
CA SER A 136 6.26 16.72 -4.46
C SER A 136 7.76 16.79 -4.13
N ARG A 137 8.12 16.46 -2.89
CA ARG A 137 9.51 16.44 -2.43
C ARG A 137 10.33 15.35 -3.12
N MET A 138 9.81 14.13 -3.17
CA MET A 138 10.45 13.00 -3.86
C MET A 138 10.71 13.33 -5.33
N LYS A 139 9.74 13.91 -6.04
CA LYS A 139 9.86 14.30 -7.45
C LYS A 139 10.94 15.35 -7.69
N ALA A 140 11.08 16.30 -6.76
CA ALA A 140 12.11 17.34 -6.85
C ALA A 140 13.52 16.80 -6.55
N GLU A 141 13.65 15.90 -5.57
CA GLU A 141 14.94 15.34 -5.16
C GLU A 141 15.42 14.18 -6.06
N VAL A 142 14.49 13.43 -6.68
CA VAL A 142 14.77 12.22 -7.49
C VAL A 142 13.98 12.28 -8.81
N PRO A 143 14.43 13.03 -9.83
CA PRO A 143 13.68 13.24 -11.07
C PRO A 143 13.41 11.96 -11.87
N ASN A 144 14.29 10.96 -11.78
CA ASN A 144 14.17 9.67 -12.49
C ASN A 144 13.36 8.61 -11.72
N TYR A 145 12.50 9.02 -10.78
CA TYR A 145 11.73 8.11 -9.92
C TYR A 145 10.86 7.10 -10.68
N LEU A 146 10.32 7.46 -11.85
CA LEU A 146 9.49 6.54 -12.65
C LEU A 146 10.25 5.31 -13.11
N GLY A 147 11.56 5.42 -13.33
CA GLY A 147 12.41 4.28 -13.67
C GLY A 147 12.58 3.28 -12.52
N LYS A 148 12.14 3.62 -11.30
CA LYS A 148 12.24 2.78 -10.10
C LYS A 148 10.91 2.17 -9.68
N ILE A 149 9.83 2.39 -10.42
CA ILE A 149 8.49 1.90 -10.04
C ILE A 149 7.85 1.16 -11.22
N THR A 150 7.38 -0.06 -10.97
CA THR A 150 6.50 -0.79 -11.87
C THR A 150 5.16 -1.04 -11.17
N VAL A 151 4.08 -0.66 -11.85
CA VAL A 151 2.72 -0.99 -11.41
C VAL A 151 2.44 -2.45 -11.77
N VAL A 152 1.98 -3.22 -10.80
CA VAL A 152 1.52 -4.58 -10.99
C VAL A 152 0.01 -4.62 -10.76
N SER A 153 -0.74 -5.05 -11.76
CA SER A 153 -2.20 -5.19 -11.63
C SER A 153 -2.53 -6.44 -10.81
N GLY A 154 -3.38 -6.29 -9.79
CA GLY A 154 -3.90 -7.42 -9.02
C GLY A 154 -4.72 -7.00 -7.81
N ASP A 155 -5.42 -7.96 -7.20
CA ASP A 155 -6.24 -7.76 -6.01
C ASP A 155 -5.96 -8.84 -4.97
N ILE A 156 -5.66 -8.41 -3.75
CA ILE A 156 -5.38 -9.30 -2.62
C ILE A 156 -6.60 -10.14 -2.23
N SER A 157 -7.82 -9.71 -2.57
CA SER A 157 -9.03 -10.49 -2.27
C SER A 157 -9.21 -11.72 -3.16
N GLU A 158 -8.47 -11.78 -4.28
CA GLU A 158 -8.62 -12.83 -5.29
C GLU A 158 -7.54 -13.92 -5.16
N PRO A 159 -7.84 -15.18 -5.53
CA PRO A 159 -6.85 -16.25 -5.62
C PRO A 159 -5.63 -15.85 -6.46
N GLY A 160 -4.43 -16.22 -6.00
CA GLY A 160 -3.18 -15.86 -6.69
C GLY A 160 -2.96 -14.34 -6.83
N LEU A 161 -3.62 -13.54 -6.00
CA LEU A 161 -3.64 -12.07 -6.05
C LEU A 161 -4.16 -11.51 -7.40
N SER A 162 -4.85 -12.33 -8.21
CA SER A 162 -5.23 -11.99 -9.59
C SER A 162 -4.07 -11.52 -10.48
N LEU A 163 -2.86 -12.01 -10.23
CA LEU A 163 -1.69 -11.68 -11.03
C LEU A 163 -1.73 -12.35 -12.40
N SER A 164 -1.21 -11.67 -13.42
CA SER A 164 -0.88 -12.33 -14.67
C SER A 164 0.28 -13.32 -14.46
N ALA A 165 0.40 -14.32 -15.32
CA ALA A 165 1.52 -15.27 -15.24
C ALA A 165 2.88 -14.56 -15.35
N ALA A 166 2.98 -13.56 -16.22
CA ALA A 166 4.18 -12.76 -16.42
C ALA A 166 4.52 -11.90 -15.19
N ASP A 167 3.52 -11.23 -14.59
CA ASP A 167 3.75 -10.44 -13.38
C ASP A 167 4.14 -11.32 -12.19
N ARG A 168 3.53 -12.50 -12.08
CA ARG A 168 3.87 -13.46 -11.03
C ARG A 168 5.30 -13.94 -11.16
N GLU A 169 5.73 -14.34 -12.36
CA GLU A 169 7.12 -14.74 -12.63
C GLU A 169 8.09 -13.59 -12.36
N LEU A 170 7.76 -12.38 -12.79
CA LEU A 170 8.54 -11.18 -12.51
C LEU A 170 8.75 -10.95 -11.01
N LEU A 171 7.68 -11.09 -10.21
CA LEU A 171 7.76 -10.91 -8.76
C LEU A 171 8.62 -12.00 -8.11
N LEU A 172 8.45 -13.27 -8.51
CA LEU A 172 9.24 -14.39 -7.99
C LEU A 172 10.73 -14.27 -8.33
N ASP A 173 11.07 -13.80 -9.52
CA ASP A 173 12.46 -13.65 -9.98
C ASP A 173 13.17 -12.45 -9.34
N ARG A 174 12.45 -11.35 -9.08
CA ARG A 174 13.07 -10.07 -8.77
C ARG A 174 12.91 -9.60 -7.33
N VAL A 175 11.83 -9.97 -6.64
CA VAL A 175 11.49 -9.36 -5.34
C VAL A 175 12.29 -10.01 -4.22
N HIS A 176 12.80 -9.17 -3.31
CA HIS A 176 13.53 -9.62 -2.14
C HIS A 176 12.76 -9.34 -0.83
N VAL A 177 11.98 -8.26 -0.78
CA VAL A 177 11.26 -7.82 0.42
C VAL A 177 9.81 -7.49 0.06
N VAL A 178 8.88 -8.02 0.85
CA VAL A 178 7.44 -7.73 0.71
C VAL A 178 6.96 -6.84 1.85
N PHE A 179 6.37 -5.70 1.49
CA PHE A 179 5.60 -4.86 2.40
C PHE A 179 4.11 -5.11 2.18
N HIS A 180 3.49 -5.82 3.12
CA HIS A 180 2.05 -6.06 3.11
C HIS A 180 1.30 -5.02 3.95
N GLY A 181 0.68 -4.04 3.29
CA GLY A 181 -0.15 -3.01 3.94
C GLY A 181 -1.55 -2.89 3.33
N ALA A 182 -1.93 -3.80 2.43
CA ALA A 182 -3.27 -3.82 1.87
C ALA A 182 -4.26 -4.45 2.84
N ALA A 183 -5.28 -3.69 3.23
CA ALA A 183 -6.38 -4.19 4.05
C ALA A 183 -7.65 -3.39 3.74
N ASP A 184 -8.79 -4.01 4.00
CA ASP A 184 -10.06 -3.33 4.18
C ASP A 184 -10.18 -2.85 5.63
N VAL A 185 -10.17 -1.52 5.80
CA VAL A 185 -10.27 -0.87 7.12
C VAL A 185 -11.71 -0.45 7.45
N ARG A 186 -12.69 -0.80 6.61
CA ARG A 186 -14.10 -0.51 6.86
C ARG A 186 -14.62 -1.44 7.95
N LEU A 187 -15.00 -0.86 9.08
CA LEU A 187 -15.49 -1.59 10.26
C LEU A 187 -16.91 -2.19 10.08
N ILE A 188 -17.62 -1.81 9.02
CA ILE A 188 -19.03 -2.15 8.75
C ILE A 188 -19.17 -3.05 7.52
N GLU A 189 -18.05 -3.56 6.98
CA GLU A 189 -18.09 -4.41 5.79
C GLU A 189 -18.59 -5.82 6.16
N PRO A 190 -19.37 -6.50 5.30
CA PRO A 190 -19.72 -7.91 5.50
C PRO A 190 -18.50 -8.77 5.83
N LEU A 191 -18.64 -9.69 6.79
CA LEU A 191 -17.51 -10.48 7.30
C LEU A 191 -16.77 -11.21 6.18
N ARG A 192 -17.50 -11.78 5.20
CA ARG A 192 -16.91 -12.44 4.04
C ARG A 192 -15.93 -11.56 3.25
N ILE A 193 -16.18 -10.25 3.15
CA ILE A 193 -15.32 -9.31 2.41
C ILE A 193 -14.09 -8.99 3.25
N ALA A 194 -14.28 -8.73 4.55
CA ALA A 194 -13.17 -8.51 5.47
C ALA A 194 -12.27 -9.77 5.57
N LEU A 195 -12.86 -10.96 5.54
CA LEU A 195 -12.15 -12.24 5.53
C LEU A 195 -11.34 -12.43 4.25
N ALA A 196 -11.99 -12.22 3.09
CA ALA A 196 -11.35 -12.34 1.78
C ALA A 196 -10.16 -11.40 1.62
N SER A 197 -10.30 -10.15 2.09
CA SER A 197 -9.23 -9.16 1.98
C SER A 197 -8.18 -9.33 3.09
N ASN A 198 -8.56 -9.32 4.36
CA ASN A 198 -7.60 -9.10 5.45
C ASN A 198 -6.95 -10.40 5.92
N VAL A 199 -7.68 -11.51 5.84
CA VAL A 199 -7.18 -12.81 6.30
C VAL A 199 -6.63 -13.60 5.12
N LEU A 200 -7.49 -13.90 4.14
CA LEU A 200 -7.07 -14.66 2.96
C LEU A 200 -6.12 -13.86 2.08
N GLY A 201 -6.30 -12.55 1.95
CA GLY A 201 -5.32 -11.71 1.24
C GLY A 201 -3.94 -11.73 1.88
N SER A 202 -3.84 -11.66 3.22
CA SER A 202 -2.57 -11.84 3.92
C SER A 202 -1.97 -13.23 3.67
N GLN A 203 -2.79 -14.27 3.71
CA GLN A 203 -2.36 -15.64 3.44
C GLN A 203 -1.80 -15.78 2.01
N ARG A 204 -2.47 -15.24 1.00
CA ARG A 204 -2.03 -15.31 -0.40
C ARG A 204 -0.74 -14.56 -0.66
N VAL A 205 -0.54 -13.40 0.00
CA VAL A 205 0.73 -12.68 -0.07
C VAL A 205 1.86 -13.51 0.58
N LEU A 206 1.58 -14.19 1.69
CA LEU A 206 2.55 -15.10 2.31
C LEU A 206 2.82 -16.35 1.46
N GLU A 207 1.83 -16.87 0.74
CA GLU A 207 1.99 -17.98 -0.20
C GLU A 207 2.92 -17.56 -1.34
N LEU A 208 2.67 -16.42 -1.97
CA LEU A 208 3.56 -15.87 -3.00
C LEU A 208 5.00 -15.68 -2.49
N ALA A 209 5.17 -15.21 -1.26
CA ALA A 209 6.48 -14.97 -0.67
C ALA A 209 7.25 -16.24 -0.26
N LYS A 210 6.59 -17.42 -0.25
CA LYS A 210 7.20 -18.72 0.07
C LYS A 210 7.63 -19.51 -1.16
N GLU A 211 7.11 -19.14 -2.32
CA GLU A 211 7.46 -19.73 -3.62
C GLU A 211 8.86 -19.28 -4.05
#